data_AF-A0A519LG93-F1
#
_entry.id   AF-A0A519LG93-F1
#
_cell.length_a   1.000
_cell.length_b   1.000
_cell.length_c   1.000
_cell.angle_alpha   90.00
_cell.angle_beta   90.00
_cell.angle_gamma   90.00
#
_symmetry.space_group_name_H-M   'P 1'
#
loop_
_entity.id
_entity.type
_entity.pdbx_description
1 polymer ?
#
loop_
_entity_poly.entity_id
_entity_poly.type
_entity_poly.pdbx_seq_one_letter_code
_entity_poly.pdbx_strand_id
1 'polypeptide(L)' 'AAKIIKGGAGVWGPVPMPANAQVNDADAKKLAAWVLTQK' A
#
# COMPACT_ATOMS: atom_id res chain seq x y z
N ALA A 1 -2.33 3.47 4.64
CA ALA A 1 -3.32 3.11 3.62
C ALA A 1 -3.14 3.89 2.30
N ALA A 2 -3.04 5.22 2.29
CA ALA A 2 -2.99 6.00 1.04
C ALA A 2 -1.89 5.58 0.04
N LYS A 3 -0.71 5.16 0.53
CA LYS A 3 0.37 4.63 -0.32
C LYS A 3 -0.02 3.32 -1.01
N ILE A 4 -0.82 2.47 -0.37
CA ILE A 4 -1.32 1.21 -0.97
C ILE A 4 -2.23 1.53 -2.16
N ILE A 5 -3.10 2.52 -2.03
CA ILE A 5 -4.05 2.90 -3.10
C ILE A 5 -3.35 3.69 -4.22
N LYS A 6 -2.61 4.74 -3.85
CA LYS A 6 -2.04 5.70 -4.81
C LYS A 6 -0.68 5.29 -5.37
N GLY A 7 -0.08 4.23 -4.83
CA GLY A 7 1.31 3.90 -5.11
C GLY A 7 2.29 4.83 -4.41
N GLY A 8 3.57 4.67 -4.70
CA GLY A 8 4.64 5.48 -4.14
C GLY A 8 6.01 5.07 -4.67
N ALA A 9 6.97 6.01 -4.65
CA ALA A 9 8.33 5.80 -5.10
C ALA A 9 9.34 6.13 -3.99
N GLY A 10 10.53 5.55 -4.06
CA GLY A 10 11.71 5.96 -3.27
C GLY A 10 11.80 5.41 -1.84
N VAL A 11 10.74 4.82 -1.28
CA VAL A 11 10.76 4.29 0.10
C VAL A 11 11.56 2.99 0.20
N TRP A 12 11.44 2.11 -0.80
CA TRP A 12 12.04 0.77 -0.80
C TRP A 12 13.06 0.57 -1.94
N GLY A 13 13.42 1.66 -2.61
CA GLY A 13 14.28 1.63 -3.78
C GLY A 13 13.74 2.48 -4.93
N PRO A 14 14.42 2.44 -6.08
CA PRO A 14 14.11 3.29 -7.23
C PRO A 14 12.86 2.86 -7.99
N VAL A 15 12.41 1.61 -7.81
CA VAL A 15 11.22 1.09 -8.50
C VAL A 15 9.96 1.63 -7.83
N PRO A 16 9.10 2.39 -8.55
CA PRO A 16 7.87 2.90 -7.99
C PRO A 16 6.83 1.78 -7.87
N MET A 17 6.11 1.74 -6.76
CA MET A 17 4.89 0.96 -6.61
C MET A 17 3.74 1.64 -7.38
N PRO A 18 3.11 0.98 -8.37
CA PRO A 18 1.97 1.52 -9.09
C PRO A 18 0.74 1.74 -8.19
N ALA A 19 -0.22 2.54 -8.66
CA ALA A 19 -1.49 2.73 -7.98
C ALA A 19 -2.37 1.47 -8.07
N ASN A 20 -2.96 1.06 -6.94
CA ASN A 20 -3.92 -0.04 -6.87
C ASN A 20 -5.36 0.52 -6.92
N ALA A 21 -5.81 0.91 -8.11
CA ALA A 21 -7.08 1.62 -8.32
C ALA A 21 -8.33 0.83 -7.87
N GLN A 22 -8.24 -0.50 -7.81
CA GLN A 22 -9.33 -1.37 -7.35
C GLN A 22 -9.46 -1.44 -5.81
N VAL A 23 -8.50 -0.91 -5.06
CA VAL A 23 -8.48 -0.99 -3.60
C VAL A 23 -9.09 0.29 -3.02
N ASN A 24 -10.19 0.14 -2.29
CA ASN A 24 -10.81 1.23 -1.54
C ASN A 24 -10.11 1.47 -0.18
N ASP A 25 -10.47 2.55 0.51
CA ASP A 25 -9.87 2.92 1.81
C ASP A 25 -10.07 1.88 2.92
N ALA A 26 -11.21 1.19 2.94
CA ALA A 26 -11.49 0.19 3.97
C ALA A 26 -10.58 -1.03 3.80
N ASP A 27 -10.43 -1.52 2.57
CA ASP A 27 -9.60 -2.68 2.27
C ASP A 27 -8.10 -2.34 2.35
N ALA A 28 -7.70 -1.13 1.94
CA ALA A 28 -6.34 -0.65 2.14
C ALA A 28 -5.94 -0.59 3.63
N LYS A 29 -6.87 -0.23 4.52
CA LYS A 29 -6.63 -0.26 5.98
C LYS A 29 -6.51 -1.68 6.51
N LYS A 30 -7.39 -2.60 6.09
CA LYS A 30 -7.31 -4.03 6.47
C LYS A 30 -5.99 -4.65 6.05
N LEU A 31 -5.57 -4.43 4.80
CA LEU A 31 -4.29 -4.93 4.27
C LEU A 31 -3.11 -4.36 5.06
N ALA A 32 -3.10 -3.05 5.33
CA ALA A 32 -2.04 -2.44 6.13
C ALA A 32 -1.97 -3.05 7.53
N ALA A 33 -3.12 -3.25 8.19
CA ALA A 33 -3.18 -3.85 9.51
C ALA A 33 -2.66 -5.30 9.50
N TRP A 34 -3.04 -6.11 8.50
CA TRP A 34 -2.55 -7.48 8.36
C TRP A 34 -1.03 -7.53 8.13
N VAL A 35 -0.48 -6.68 7.25
CA VAL A 35 0.97 -6.64 7.00
C VAL A 35 1.74 -6.29 8.28
N LEU A 36 1.22 -5.39 9.11
CA LEU A 36 1.84 -5.00 10.38
C LEU A 36 1.85 -6.12 11.44
N THR A 37 1.06 -7.18 11.28
CA THR A 37 1.10 -8.34 12.18
C THR A 37 2.05 -9.43 11.70
N GLN A 38 2.59 -9.33 10.49
CA GLN A 38 3.55 -10.29 9.96
C GLN A 38 4.97 -9.94 10.45
N LYS A 39 5.73 -10.96 10.90
CA LYS A 39 7.14 -10.84 11.31
C LYS A 39 8.08 -11.13 10.15
#